data_AF-A0A0G0LE76-F1
#
_entry.id   AF-A0A0G0LE76-F1
#
_cell.length_a   1.000
_cell.length_b   1.000
_cell.length_c   1.000
_cell.angle_alpha   90.00
_cell.angle_beta   90.00
_cell.angle_gamma   90.00
#
_symmetry.space_group_name_H-M   'P 1'
#
loop_
_entity.id
_entity.type
_entity.pdbx_description
1 polymer ?
#
loop_
_entity_poly.entity_id
_entity_poly.type
_entity_poly.pdbx_seq_one_letter_code
_entity_poly.pdbx_strand_id
1 'polypeptide(L)' 'MEPKEQFKEWEWKCTECDYIYSGEESPEQCPKCHAPKEAFVLLEELEEESK' A
#
# COMPACT_ATOMS: atom_id res chain seq x y z
N MET A 1 -9.45 -22.49 18.37
CA MET A 1 -10.16 -21.74 17.32
C MET A 1 -9.25 -20.60 16.92
N GLU A 2 -8.64 -20.71 15.77
CA GLU A 2 -7.74 -19.74 15.15
C GLU A 2 -7.90 -19.91 13.63
N PRO A 3 -7.64 -18.90 12.78
CA PRO A 3 -6.78 -17.76 13.10
C PRO A 3 -7.30 -16.37 12.64
N LYS A 4 -7.04 -15.36 13.48
CA LYS A 4 -6.39 -14.11 13.05
C LYS A 4 -7.15 -13.29 12.00
N GLU A 5 -8.13 -12.53 12.46
CA GLU A 5 -8.45 -11.22 11.88
C GLU A 5 -7.22 -10.31 12.14
N GLN A 6 -6.16 -10.54 11.35
CA GLN A 6 -5.06 -9.61 11.20
C GLN A 6 -5.61 -8.45 10.38
N PHE A 7 -6.05 -7.42 11.08
CA PHE A 7 -6.07 -6.05 10.59
C PHE A 7 -4.66 -5.73 10.11
N LYS A 8 -4.33 -6.11 8.88
CA LYS A 8 -3.07 -5.76 8.25
C LYS A 8 -3.31 -4.43 7.56
N GLU A 9 -2.78 -3.36 8.16
CA GLU A 9 -2.75 -2.03 7.58
C GLU A 9 -1.83 -2.09 6.36
N TRP A 10 -2.42 -2.27 5.18
CA TRP A 10 -1.69 -2.17 3.94
C TRP A 10 -1.34 -0.70 3.68
N GLU A 11 -0.05 -0.40 3.71
CA GLU A 11 0.46 0.91 3.38
C GLU A 11 0.89 0.93 1.92
N TRP A 12 0.14 1.67 1.12
CA TRP A 12 0.41 1.87 -0.29
C TRP A 12 1.16 3.18 -0.46
N LYS A 13 2.40 3.12 -0.95
CA LYS A 13 3.18 4.30 -1.27
C LYS A 13 3.11 4.61 -2.76
N CYS A 14 2.70 5.82 -3.10
CA CYS A 14 2.80 6.31 -4.47
C CYS A 14 4.26 6.59 -4.82
N THR A 15 4.78 5.97 -5.87
CA THR A 15 6.15 6.16 -6.35
C THR A 15 6.35 7.47 -7.11
N GLU A 16 5.26 8.10 -7.58
CA GLU A 16 5.30 9.36 -8.32
C GLU A 16 5.37 10.59 -7.41
N CYS A 17 4.72 10.55 -6.24
CA CYS A 17 4.61 11.70 -5.34
C CYS A 17 4.89 11.41 -3.87
N ASP A 18 5.35 10.20 -3.55
CA ASP A 18 5.61 9.71 -2.19
C ASP A 18 4.40 9.77 -1.24
N TYR A 19 3.18 9.86 -1.77
CA TYR A 19 1.96 9.83 -0.97
C TYR A 19 1.72 8.44 -0.37
N ILE A 20 1.57 8.37 0.95
CA ILE A 20 1.25 7.14 1.68
C ILE A 20 -0.27 7.08 1.84
N TYR A 21 -0.87 5.99 1.37
CA TYR A 21 -2.26 5.65 1.55
C TYR A 21 -2.35 4.39 2.42
N SER A 22 -2.97 4.51 3.58
CA SER A 22 -3.23 3.38 4.49
C SER A 22 -4.65 2.88 4.29
N GLY A 23 -4.81 1.64 3.82
CA GLY A 23 -6.11 1.05 3.54
C GLY A 23 -6.02 -0.30 2.86
N GLU A 24 -7.11 -1.06 2.93
CA GLU A 24 -7.13 -2.46 2.50
C GLU A 24 -6.93 -2.66 1.00
N GLU A 25 -7.25 -1.65 0.20
CA GLU A 25 -7.10 -1.65 -1.25
C GLU A 25 -6.53 -0.31 -1.73
N SER A 26 -5.67 -0.35 -2.74
CA SER A 26 -5.16 0.88 -3.37
C SER A 26 -6.27 1.63 -4.12
N PRO A 27 -6.30 2.96 -4.06
CA PRO A 27 -7.24 3.75 -4.85
C PRO A 27 -6.90 3.65 -6.35
N GLU A 28 -7.92 3.73 -7.22
CA GLU A 28 -7.72 3.66 -8.69
C GLU A 28 -6.77 4.76 -9.20
N GLN A 29 -6.78 5.91 -8.53
CA GLN A 29 -5.91 7.04 -8.80
C GLN A 29 -5.44 7.71 -7.51
N CYS A 30 -4.21 8.21 -7.50
CA CYS A 30 -3.67 8.96 -6.37
C CYS A 30 -4.43 10.29 -6.18
N PRO A 31 -4.94 10.59 -4.97
CA PRO A 31 -5.64 11.86 -4.72
C PRO A 31 -4.71 13.09 -4.72
N LYS A 32 -3.38 12.89 -4.72
CA LYS A 32 -2.38 13.98 -4.73
C LYS A 32 -1.90 14.35 -6.13
N CYS A 33 -1.51 13.35 -6.91
CA CYS A 33 -0.91 13.55 -8.24
C CYS A 33 -1.75 13.00 -9.39
N HIS A 34 -2.86 12.30 -9.11
CA HIS A 34 -3.68 11.58 -10.10
C HIS A 34 -2.93 10.48 -10.87
N ALA A 35 -1.80 10.00 -10.33
CA ALA A 35 -1.14 8.81 -10.87
C ALA A 35 -2.07 7.59 -10.81
N PRO A 36 -1.98 6.65 -11.78
CA PRO A 36 -2.77 5.43 -11.77
C PRO A 36 -2.41 4.54 -10.58
N LYS A 37 -3.30 3.62 -10.19
CA LYS A 37 -3.05 2.65 -9.10
C LYS A 37 -1.77 1.82 -9.26
N GLU A 38 -1.30 1.64 -10.49
CA GLU A 38 -0.05 0.94 -10.80
C GLU A 38 1.19 1.66 -10.24
N ALA A 39 1.08 2.97 -9.97
CA ALA A 39 2.12 3.76 -9.32
C ALA A 39 2.10 3.61 -7.79
N PHE A 40 1.15 2.88 -7.20
CA PHE A 40 1.17 2.55 -5.78
C PHE A 40 1.87 1.21 -5.57
N VAL A 41 2.90 1.22 -4.72
CA VAL A 41 3.60 0.02 -4.27
C VAL A 41 3.22 -0.29 -2.83
N LEU A 42 3.03 -1.57 -2.54
CA LEU A 42 2.73 -2.02 -1.19
C LEU A 42 4.03 -2.05 -0.37
N LEU A 43 4.06 -1.32 0.74
CA LEU A 43 5.25 -1.21 1.58
C LEU A 43 5.55 -2.49 2.36
N GLU A 44 4.55 -3.32 2.63
CA GLU A 44 4.70 -4.57 3.37
C GLU A 44 5.60 -5.60 2.67
N GLU A 45 5.60 -5.63 1.34
CA GLU A 45 6.46 -6.55 0.57
C GLU A 45 7.94 -6.13 0.62
N LEU A 46 8.23 -4.85 0.92
CA LEU A 46 9.60 -4.33 0.96
C LEU A 46 10.39 -4.76 2.21
N GLU A 47 9.72 -5.16 3.29
CA GLU A 47 10.40 -5.56 4.54
C GLU A 47 10.73 -7.06 4.60
N GLU A 48 10.05 -7.92 3.83
CA GLU A 48 10.28 -9.38 3.91
C GLU A 48 11.34 -9.92 2.93
N GLU A 49 11.76 -9.16 1.91
CA GLU A 49 12.82 -9.57 0.96
C GLU A 49 14.25 -9.19 1.40
N SER A 50 14.41 -8.48 2.53
CA SER A 50 15.72 -8.15 3.10
C SER A 50 16.01 -8.99 4.34
N LYS A 51 16.14 -10.30 4.19
CA LYS A 51 16.71 -11.17 5.23
C LYS A 51 17.65 -12.22 4.67
#